data_AF-A0A3M7KQ88-F1
#
_entry.id   AF-A0A3M7KQ88-F1
#
_cell.length_a   1.000
_cell.length_b   1.000
_cell.length_c   1.000
_cell.angle_alpha   90.00
_cell.angle_beta   90.00
_cell.angle_gamma   90.00
#
_symmetry.space_group_name_H-M   'P 1'
#
loop_
_entity.id
_entity.type
_entity.pdbx_description
1 polymer ?
#
loop_
_entity_poly.entity_id
_entity_poly.type
_entity_poly.pdbx_seq_one_letter_code
_entity_poly.pdbx_strand_id
1 'polypeptide(L)'
;MKSINFITKVIFVLLLSISMLSCKNETVNEPSAEHLELERADKQLADNLKMYETVWDDIINKREIDKINETNFDNNITLITAPENVVGIQGFKAYYQNYLTGFSDVTFTIVDVFGQGDKIVKHWNFKGTHSGEFFGIPASGKKVDIDGVTLVKMKDGKIAQEQDFLDNLSFYQQLGLIPTE
;
A
#
# COMPACT_ATOMS: atom_id res chain seq x y z
N MET A 1 40.88 51.61 53.06
CA MET A 1 41.33 50.37 52.38
C MET A 1 40.46 49.18 52.80
N LYS A 2 39.16 49.15 52.43
CA LYS A 2 38.23 48.03 52.71
C LYS A 2 37.09 47.85 51.67
N SER A 3 36.89 48.76 50.70
CA SER A 3 35.77 48.65 49.74
C SER A 3 36.12 48.01 48.39
N ILE A 4 37.41 47.81 48.07
CA ILE A 4 37.82 47.22 46.78
C ILE A 4 37.57 45.70 46.74
N ASN A 5 37.59 45.00 47.90
CA ASN A 5 37.41 43.54 47.96
C ASN A 5 35.95 43.05 47.84
N PHE A 6 34.95 43.94 47.95
CA PHE A 6 33.54 43.54 47.85
C PHE A 6 33.07 43.53 46.39
N ILE A 7 33.45 44.55 45.62
CA ILE A 7 33.06 44.69 44.21
C ILE A 7 33.70 43.57 43.36
N THR A 8 34.95 43.20 43.62
CA THR A 8 35.63 42.11 42.90
C THR A 8 35.02 40.73 43.16
N LYS A 9 34.48 40.48 44.37
CA LYS A 9 33.80 39.21 44.69
C LYS A 9 32.40 39.11 44.07
N VAL A 10 31.66 40.22 43.97
CA VAL A 10 30.32 40.22 43.35
C VAL A 10 30.42 40.05 41.82
N ILE A 11 31.42 40.65 41.18
CA ILE A 11 31.66 40.50 39.73
C ILE A 11 32.06 39.06 39.38
N PHE A 12 32.85 38.38 40.23
CA PHE A 12 33.27 36.99 39.98
C PHE A 12 32.12 35.97 40.15
N VAL A 13 31.15 36.25 41.04
CA VAL A 13 29.96 35.39 41.23
C VAL A 13 28.94 35.61 40.12
N LEU A 14 28.81 36.83 39.58
CA LEU A 14 27.94 37.11 38.43
C LEU A 14 28.48 36.56 37.10
N LEU A 15 29.80 36.40 36.95
CA LEU A 15 30.39 35.79 35.76
C LEU A 15 30.27 34.26 35.74
N LEU A 16 30.16 33.60 36.90
CA LEU A 16 29.98 32.14 36.98
C LEU A 16 28.51 31.68 36.78
N SER A 17 27.52 32.55 36.95
CA SER A 17 26.12 32.22 36.69
C SER A 17 25.72 32.39 35.22
N ILE A 18 26.45 33.22 34.46
CA ILE A 18 26.21 33.42 33.02
C ILE A 18 26.74 32.24 32.18
N SER A 19 27.70 31.47 32.70
CA SER A 19 28.24 30.28 32.02
C SER A 19 27.30 29.06 31.97
N MET A 20 26.17 29.06 32.69
CA MET A 20 25.17 27.98 32.64
C MET A 20 24.09 28.19 31.56
N LEU A 21 24.05 29.33 30.88
CA LEU A 21 23.18 29.57 29.72
C LEU A 21 23.90 29.32 28.38
N SER A 22 25.19 29.01 28.41
CA SER A 22 26.03 28.82 27.21
C SER A 22 26.26 27.35 26.82
N CYS A 23 25.35 26.44 27.20
CA CYS A 23 25.29 25.06 26.68
C CYS A 23 23.85 24.69 26.27
N LYS A 24 23.14 25.59 25.59
CA LYS A 24 21.96 25.27 24.76
C LYS A 24 21.97 26.13 23.51
N ASN A 25 23.04 26.02 22.75
CA ASN A 25 23.06 26.46 21.36
C ASN A 25 23.63 25.35 20.49
N GLU A 26 23.19 24.12 20.75
CA GLU A 26 22.93 23.25 19.61
C GLU A 26 21.71 23.88 18.95
N THR A 27 21.91 24.57 17.83
CA THR A 27 20.85 24.66 16.83
C THR A 27 20.52 23.22 16.47
N VAL A 28 19.63 22.58 17.22
CA VAL A 28 18.80 21.52 16.67
C VAL A 28 18.09 22.25 15.54
N ASN A 29 18.61 22.10 14.32
CA ASN A 29 17.93 22.57 13.13
C ASN A 29 16.61 21.82 13.12
N GLU A 30 15.55 22.42 13.67
CA GLU A 30 14.22 21.86 13.54
C GLU A 30 13.98 21.66 12.04
N PRO A 31 13.49 20.48 11.63
CA PRO A 31 13.27 20.22 10.24
C PRO A 31 12.32 21.26 9.66
N SER A 32 12.57 21.69 8.42
CA SER A 32 11.67 22.64 7.76
C SER A 32 10.27 22.05 7.67
N ALA A 33 9.24 22.90 7.62
CA ALA A 33 7.86 22.42 7.43
C ALA A 33 7.75 21.52 6.20
N GLU A 34 8.47 21.85 5.12
CA GLU A 34 8.56 21.03 3.91
C GLU A 34 9.16 19.63 4.18
N HIS A 35 10.24 19.54 4.97
CA HIS A 35 10.80 18.25 5.35
C HIS A 35 9.80 17.40 6.16
N LEU A 36 9.08 18.01 7.10
CA LEU A 36 8.07 17.31 7.90
C LEU A 36 6.89 16.81 7.05
N GLU A 37 6.46 17.58 6.04
CA GLU A 37 5.42 17.14 5.10
C GLU A 37 5.91 15.98 4.23
N LEU A 38 7.15 16.03 3.73
CA LEU A 38 7.75 14.93 2.98
C LEU A 38 7.87 13.67 3.82
N GLU A 39 8.37 13.78 5.06
CA GLU A 39 8.50 12.64 5.98
C GLU A 39 7.12 12.02 6.29
N ARG A 40 6.08 12.85 6.47
CA ARG A 40 4.69 12.36 6.65
C ARG A 40 4.16 11.66 5.41
N ALA A 41 4.41 12.21 4.22
CA ALA A 41 3.97 11.62 2.96
C ALA A 41 4.66 10.28 2.70
N ASP A 42 5.97 10.18 2.94
CA ASP A 42 6.75 8.95 2.82
C ASP A 42 6.27 7.90 3.82
N LYS A 43 6.03 8.30 5.07
CA LYS A 43 5.46 7.41 6.08
C LYS A 43 4.07 6.91 5.68
N GLN A 44 3.18 7.79 5.23
CA GLN A 44 1.83 7.41 4.81
C GLN A 44 1.85 6.46 3.60
N LEU A 45 2.76 6.70 2.65
CA LEU A 45 2.97 5.80 1.51
C LEU A 45 3.46 4.43 1.99
N ALA A 46 4.46 4.38 2.87
CA ALA A 46 4.97 3.13 3.43
C ALA A 46 3.88 2.33 4.18
N ASP A 47 3.05 3.02 4.98
CA ASP A 47 1.91 2.41 5.67
C ASP A 47 0.87 1.87 4.67
N ASN A 48 0.57 2.63 3.61
CA ASN A 48 -0.36 2.20 2.56
C ASN A 48 0.15 0.98 1.79
N LEU A 49 1.42 0.97 1.38
CA LEU A 49 2.05 -0.15 0.69
C LEU A 49 1.98 -1.41 1.56
N LYS A 50 2.36 -1.30 2.84
CA LYS A 50 2.34 -2.44 3.77
C LYS A 50 0.94 -2.99 3.99
N MET A 51 -0.04 -2.11 4.19
CA MET A 51 -1.45 -2.49 4.33
C MET A 51 -1.91 -3.21 3.06
N TYR A 52 -1.66 -2.62 1.89
CA TYR A 52 -2.08 -3.13 0.60
C TYR A 52 -1.55 -4.53 0.31
N GLU A 53 -0.25 -4.77 0.51
CA GLU A 53 0.37 -6.08 0.35
C GLU A 53 -0.23 -7.13 1.28
N THR A 54 -0.41 -6.77 2.56
CA THR A 54 -0.94 -7.68 3.58
C THR A 54 -2.37 -8.09 3.25
N VAL A 55 -3.20 -7.13 2.84
CA VAL A 55 -4.61 -7.37 2.51
C VAL A 55 -4.73 -8.27 1.29
N TRP A 56 -3.96 -8.05 0.23
CA TRP A 56 -4.02 -8.88 -0.97
C TRP A 56 -3.44 -10.29 -0.77
N ASP A 57 -2.40 -10.44 0.06
CA ASP A 57 -1.92 -11.77 0.49
C ASP A 57 -3.01 -12.54 1.24
N ASP A 58 -3.66 -11.90 2.23
CA ASP A 58 -4.76 -12.51 2.99
C ASP A 58 -5.92 -12.91 2.07
N ILE A 59 -6.34 -12.04 1.16
CA ILE A 59 -7.48 -12.30 0.26
C ILE A 59 -7.19 -13.49 -0.66
N ILE A 60 -6.02 -13.52 -1.31
CA ILE A 60 -5.77 -14.49 -2.39
C ILE A 60 -5.11 -15.77 -1.86
N ASN A 61 -3.99 -15.64 -1.14
CA ASN A 61 -3.23 -16.80 -0.67
C ASN A 61 -3.92 -17.49 0.51
N LYS A 62 -4.55 -16.73 1.41
CA LYS A 62 -5.29 -17.28 2.58
C LYS A 62 -6.78 -17.45 2.32
N ARG A 63 -7.26 -16.99 1.16
CA ARG A 63 -8.66 -17.09 0.71
C ARG A 63 -9.64 -16.38 1.66
N GLU A 64 -9.17 -15.34 2.36
CA GLU A 64 -9.96 -14.56 3.31
C GLU A 64 -10.73 -13.44 2.59
N ILE A 65 -11.71 -13.81 1.76
CA ILE A 65 -12.48 -12.84 0.95
C ILE A 65 -13.15 -11.74 1.78
N ASP A 66 -13.44 -12.01 3.05
CA ASP A 66 -14.03 -11.05 4.00
C ASP A 66 -13.10 -9.89 4.37
N LYS A 67 -11.82 -9.93 3.98
CA LYS A 67 -10.91 -8.78 4.04
C LYS A 67 -11.28 -7.68 3.05
N ILE A 68 -12.11 -7.96 2.06
CA ILE A 68 -12.82 -6.95 1.27
C ILE A 68 -13.99 -6.42 2.11
N ASN A 69 -13.71 -5.37 2.88
CA ASN A 69 -14.62 -4.73 3.83
C ASN A 69 -14.27 -3.24 4.01
N GLU A 70 -15.11 -2.52 4.76
CA GLU A 70 -14.98 -1.06 4.97
C GLU A 70 -13.75 -0.66 5.79
N THR A 71 -13.03 -1.59 6.41
CA THR A 71 -11.77 -1.30 7.11
C THR A 71 -10.64 -1.10 6.10
N ASN A 72 -10.55 -1.98 5.10
CA ASN A 72 -9.44 -1.99 4.14
C ASN A 72 -9.76 -1.28 2.81
N PHE A 73 -11.05 -1.19 2.46
CA PHE A 73 -11.52 -0.61 1.19
C PHE A 73 -12.46 0.57 1.47
N ASP A 74 -12.43 1.59 0.61
CA ASP A 74 -13.44 2.65 0.62
C ASP A 74 -14.82 2.04 0.33
N ASN A 75 -15.87 2.54 0.97
CA ASN A 75 -17.23 2.03 0.77
C ASN A 75 -17.66 2.12 -0.71
N ASN A 76 -17.15 3.13 -1.44
CA ASN A 76 -17.37 3.32 -2.87
C ASN A 76 -16.18 2.84 -3.72
N ILE A 77 -15.42 1.84 -3.25
CA ILE A 77 -14.35 1.20 -4.02
C ILE A 77 -14.81 0.96 -5.46
N THR A 78 -13.99 1.40 -6.41
CA THR A 78 -14.28 1.25 -7.84
C THR A 78 -13.21 0.39 -8.49
N LEU A 79 -13.60 -0.76 -9.04
CA LEU A 79 -12.77 -1.47 -10.01
C LEU A 79 -13.07 -0.88 -11.40
N ILE A 80 -12.08 -0.23 -11.98
CA ILE A 80 -12.15 0.29 -13.35
C ILE A 80 -11.99 -0.89 -14.30
N THR A 81 -13.05 -1.18 -15.04
CA THR A 81 -13.08 -2.29 -16.00
C THR A 81 -14.07 -1.98 -17.12
N ALA A 82 -14.04 -2.79 -18.18
CA ALA A 82 -14.93 -2.66 -19.33
C ALA A 82 -15.85 -3.89 -19.42
N PRO A 83 -17.12 -3.74 -19.84
CA PRO A 83 -17.76 -2.51 -20.34
C PRO A 83 -18.20 -1.53 -19.26
N GLU A 84 -18.32 -1.98 -18.01
CA GLU A 84 -18.80 -1.16 -16.89
C GLU A 84 -17.92 -1.36 -15.67
N ASN A 85 -17.71 -0.30 -14.90
CA ASN A 85 -17.00 -0.37 -13.64
C ASN A 85 -17.79 -1.18 -12.60
N VAL A 86 -17.08 -1.88 -11.73
CA VAL A 86 -17.68 -2.47 -10.52
C VAL A 86 -17.53 -1.46 -9.38
N VAL A 87 -18.64 -1.05 -8.78
CA VAL A 87 -18.66 -0.04 -7.71
C VAL A 87 -19.22 -0.63 -6.42
N GLY A 88 -18.56 -0.30 -5.31
CA GLY A 88 -18.95 -0.68 -3.97
C GLY A 88 -18.40 -2.04 -3.53
N ILE A 89 -18.30 -2.22 -2.22
CA ILE A 89 -17.67 -3.39 -1.58
C ILE A 89 -18.30 -4.71 -2.03
N GLN A 90 -19.63 -4.79 -2.13
CA GLN A 90 -20.31 -6.03 -2.48
C GLN A 90 -19.97 -6.48 -3.91
N GLY A 91 -20.01 -5.55 -4.87
CA GLY A 91 -19.65 -5.84 -6.26
C GLY A 91 -18.18 -6.23 -6.38
N PHE A 92 -17.28 -5.45 -5.76
CA PHE A 92 -15.84 -5.72 -5.77
C PHE A 92 -15.52 -7.10 -5.18
N LYS A 93 -16.18 -7.44 -4.06
CA LYS A 93 -16.05 -8.74 -3.41
C LYS A 93 -16.54 -9.88 -4.30
N ALA A 94 -17.69 -9.73 -4.95
CA ALA A 94 -18.21 -10.72 -5.88
C ALA A 94 -17.29 -10.93 -7.09
N TYR A 95 -16.66 -9.85 -7.58
CA TYR A 95 -15.68 -9.91 -8.65
C TYR A 95 -14.48 -10.79 -8.27
N TYR A 96 -13.80 -10.50 -7.15
CA TYR A 96 -12.63 -11.31 -6.73
C TYR A 96 -13.01 -12.69 -6.19
N GLN A 97 -14.25 -12.88 -5.72
CA GLN A 97 -14.76 -14.20 -5.34
C GLN A 97 -14.72 -15.19 -6.52
N ASN A 98 -14.92 -14.73 -7.76
CA ASN A 98 -14.82 -15.57 -8.96
C ASN A 98 -13.42 -16.17 -9.13
N TYR A 99 -12.36 -15.43 -8.81
CA TYR A 99 -10.99 -15.96 -8.88
C TYR A 99 -10.76 -17.02 -7.81
N LEU A 100 -11.27 -16.80 -6.58
CA LEU A 100 -11.16 -17.81 -5.54
C LEU A 100 -11.95 -19.08 -5.90
N THR A 101 -13.17 -18.96 -6.42
CA THR A 101 -13.97 -20.15 -6.79
C THR A 101 -13.44 -20.85 -8.04
N GLY A 102 -12.95 -20.10 -9.01
CA GLY A 102 -12.48 -20.61 -10.29
C GLY A 102 -11.17 -21.38 -10.20
N PHE A 103 -10.31 -21.03 -9.23
CA PHE A 103 -8.95 -21.56 -9.16
C PHE A 103 -8.62 -22.24 -7.82
N SER A 104 -8.06 -23.46 -7.92
CA SER A 104 -7.35 -24.16 -6.84
C SER A 104 -5.85 -24.01 -6.98
N ASP A 105 -5.09 -24.49 -5.98
CA ASP A 105 -3.63 -24.50 -5.97
C ASP A 105 -3.01 -23.12 -6.26
N VAL A 106 -3.70 -22.08 -5.75
CA VAL A 106 -3.36 -20.70 -6.05
C VAL A 106 -2.03 -20.33 -5.41
N THR A 107 -1.17 -19.68 -6.19
CA THR A 107 -0.01 -18.94 -5.69
C THR A 107 -0.08 -17.55 -6.27
N PHE A 108 -0.26 -16.55 -5.40
CA PHE A 108 -0.23 -15.14 -5.77
C PHE A 108 1.00 -14.48 -5.17
N THR A 109 1.77 -13.83 -6.03
CA THR A 109 2.99 -13.13 -5.63
C THR A 109 2.89 -11.68 -6.05
N ILE A 110 3.05 -10.76 -5.08
CA ILE A 110 3.34 -9.36 -5.38
C ILE A 110 4.83 -9.29 -5.70
N VAL A 111 5.14 -9.08 -6.97
CA VAL A 111 6.53 -9.06 -7.48
C VAL A 111 7.20 -7.74 -7.14
N ASP A 112 6.46 -6.64 -7.28
CA ASP A 112 6.90 -5.30 -6.93
C ASP A 112 5.71 -4.43 -6.56
N VAL A 113 5.92 -3.48 -5.65
CA VAL A 113 4.91 -2.50 -5.27
C VAL A 113 5.57 -1.17 -4.92
N PHE A 114 5.12 -0.10 -5.56
CA PHE A 114 5.69 1.23 -5.39
C PHE A 114 4.65 2.30 -5.69
N GLY A 115 4.92 3.54 -5.33
CA GLY A 115 3.95 4.61 -5.51
C GLY A 115 4.45 5.98 -5.14
N GLN A 116 3.55 6.95 -5.21
CA GLN A 116 3.76 8.32 -4.75
C GLN A 116 2.42 8.91 -4.29
N GLY A 117 2.42 9.51 -3.09
CA GLY A 117 1.21 10.09 -2.52
C GLY A 117 0.09 9.06 -2.35
N ASP A 118 -1.04 9.29 -3.01
CA ASP A 118 -2.22 8.43 -2.96
C ASP A 118 -2.28 7.37 -4.07
N LYS A 119 -1.24 7.25 -4.91
CA LYS A 119 -1.21 6.30 -6.04
C LYS A 119 -0.17 5.23 -5.82
N ILE A 120 -0.58 3.98 -6.04
CA ILE A 120 0.28 2.79 -5.96
C ILE A 120 0.18 2.01 -7.28
N VAL A 121 1.27 1.34 -7.65
CA VAL A 121 1.32 0.35 -8.71
C VAL A 121 1.75 -0.98 -8.09
N LYS A 122 1.01 -2.05 -8.39
CA LYS A 122 1.34 -3.43 -8.00
C LYS A 122 1.69 -4.21 -9.25
N HIS A 123 2.89 -4.74 -9.35
CA HIS A 123 3.23 -5.81 -10.29
C HIS A 123 3.02 -7.16 -9.59
N TRP A 124 2.31 -8.07 -10.23
CA TRP A 124 1.92 -9.34 -9.61
C TRP A 124 1.99 -10.50 -10.59
N ASN A 125 2.18 -11.69 -10.03
CA ASN A 125 2.09 -12.97 -10.71
C ASN A 125 1.00 -13.82 -10.03
N PHE A 126 0.13 -14.43 -10.83
CA PHE A 126 -0.91 -15.35 -10.36
C PHE A 126 -0.76 -16.70 -11.06
N LYS A 127 -0.68 -17.76 -10.26
CA LYS A 127 -0.71 -19.15 -10.72
C LYS A 127 -1.87 -19.88 -10.08
N GLY A 128 -2.48 -20.80 -10.82
CA GLY A 128 -3.52 -21.65 -10.29
C GLY A 128 -3.99 -22.71 -11.28
N THR A 129 -4.78 -23.67 -10.79
CA THR A 129 -5.48 -24.64 -11.61
C THR A 129 -6.93 -24.19 -11.78
N HIS A 130 -7.41 -24.03 -13.02
CA HIS A 130 -8.80 -23.69 -13.31
C HIS A 130 -9.71 -24.90 -13.04
N SER A 131 -10.08 -25.06 -11.77
CA SER A 131 -10.75 -26.23 -11.19
C SER A 131 -12.23 -26.00 -10.88
N GLY A 132 -12.70 -24.75 -10.95
CA GLY A 132 -14.09 -24.37 -10.71
C GLY A 132 -14.63 -23.46 -11.80
N GLU A 133 -15.87 -23.00 -11.64
CA GLU A 133 -16.45 -22.01 -12.55
C GLU A 133 -15.79 -20.63 -12.33
N PHE A 134 -15.39 -19.99 -13.42
CA PHE A 134 -14.74 -18.68 -13.43
C PHE A 134 -15.49 -17.74 -14.38
N PHE A 135 -16.23 -16.76 -13.85
CA PHE A 135 -17.06 -15.84 -14.66
C PHE A 135 -17.96 -16.57 -15.69
N GLY A 136 -18.59 -17.66 -15.27
CA GLY A 136 -19.44 -18.50 -16.13
C GLY A 136 -18.69 -19.44 -17.08
N ILE A 137 -17.36 -19.45 -17.05
CA ILE A 137 -16.53 -20.40 -17.80
C ILE A 137 -16.41 -21.68 -16.95
N PRO A 138 -16.83 -22.85 -17.45
CA PRO A 138 -16.67 -24.11 -16.73
C PRO A 138 -15.20 -24.48 -16.54
N ALA A 139 -14.89 -25.16 -15.44
CA ALA A 139 -13.55 -25.66 -15.12
C ALA A 139 -12.92 -26.40 -16.31
N SER A 140 -11.74 -25.95 -16.75
CA SER A 140 -11.01 -26.60 -17.86
C SER A 140 -9.94 -27.58 -17.37
N GLY A 141 -9.63 -27.58 -16.07
CA GLY A 141 -8.57 -28.40 -15.46
C GLY A 141 -7.16 -27.95 -15.84
N LYS A 142 -7.01 -26.86 -16.60
CA LYS A 142 -5.74 -26.33 -17.06
C LYS A 142 -5.11 -25.45 -16.00
N LYS A 143 -3.78 -25.35 -16.04
CA LYS A 143 -3.02 -24.41 -15.21
C LYS A 143 -2.88 -23.08 -15.93
N VAL A 144 -2.85 -22.02 -15.14
CA VAL A 144 -2.52 -20.67 -15.59
C VAL A 144 -1.30 -20.16 -14.83
N ASP A 145 -0.50 -19.34 -15.51
CA ASP A 145 0.62 -18.57 -15.00
C ASP A 145 0.60 -17.23 -15.76
N ILE A 146 0.17 -16.18 -15.06
CA ILE A 146 -0.09 -14.87 -15.64
C ILE A 146 0.56 -13.77 -14.79
N ASP A 147 1.19 -12.83 -15.49
CA ASP A 147 1.70 -11.60 -14.90
C ASP A 147 0.77 -10.44 -15.24
N GLY A 148 0.68 -9.49 -14.33
CA GLY A 148 -0.15 -8.31 -14.50
C GLY A 148 0.28 -7.15 -13.64
N VAL A 149 -0.30 -5.98 -13.91
CA VAL A 149 -0.12 -4.78 -13.12
C VAL A 149 -1.47 -4.21 -12.71
N THR A 150 -1.57 -3.73 -11.48
CA THR A 150 -2.73 -3.02 -10.97
C THR A 150 -2.35 -1.57 -10.68
N LEU A 151 -3.10 -0.63 -11.25
CA LEU A 151 -3.04 0.77 -10.84
C LEU A 151 -4.02 0.97 -9.68
N VAL A 152 -3.56 1.59 -8.60
CA VAL A 152 -4.32 1.70 -7.35
C VAL A 152 -4.39 3.15 -6.92
N LYS A 153 -5.57 3.56 -6.45
CA LYS A 153 -5.76 4.80 -5.71
C LYS A 153 -6.12 4.50 -4.26
N MET A 154 -5.38 5.09 -3.35
CA MET A 154 -5.61 5.07 -1.91
C MET A 154 -6.43 6.29 -1.47
N LYS A 155 -7.18 6.16 -0.39
CA LYS A 155 -7.89 7.27 0.25
C LYS A 155 -8.06 6.96 1.72
N ASP A 156 -7.59 7.86 2.58
CA ASP A 156 -7.71 7.74 4.05
C ASP A 156 -7.23 6.38 4.59
N GLY A 157 -6.11 5.87 4.03
CA GLY A 157 -5.52 4.58 4.39
C GLY A 157 -6.24 3.35 3.82
N LYS A 158 -7.21 3.54 2.92
CA LYS A 158 -8.03 2.48 2.30
C LYS A 158 -7.85 2.42 0.79
N ILE A 159 -8.10 1.25 0.21
CA ILE A 159 -8.11 1.04 -1.24
C ILE A 159 -9.41 1.63 -1.80
N ALA A 160 -9.31 2.63 -2.67
CA ALA A 160 -10.47 3.36 -3.20
C ALA A 160 -10.73 3.12 -4.69
N GLN A 161 -9.71 2.74 -5.44
CA GLN A 161 -9.85 2.38 -6.85
C GLN A 161 -8.76 1.39 -7.24
N GLU A 162 -9.11 0.45 -8.12
CA GLU A 162 -8.14 -0.42 -8.80
C GLU A 162 -8.44 -0.49 -10.30
N GLN A 163 -7.41 -0.72 -11.10
CA GLN A 163 -7.50 -1.04 -12.52
C GLN A 163 -6.45 -2.08 -12.88
N ASP A 164 -6.89 -3.26 -13.32
CA ASP A 164 -6.02 -4.38 -13.65
C ASP A 164 -5.67 -4.42 -15.14
N PHE A 165 -4.40 -4.71 -15.43
CA PHE A 165 -3.87 -4.94 -16.77
C PHE A 165 -3.07 -6.24 -16.79
N LEU A 166 -3.39 -7.12 -17.74
CA LEU A 166 -2.66 -8.36 -18.01
C LEU A 166 -2.82 -8.73 -19.48
N ASP A 167 -2.04 -9.71 -19.93
CA ASP A 167 -2.23 -10.33 -21.25
C ASP A 167 -3.44 -11.25 -21.24
N ASN A 168 -4.61 -10.68 -21.57
CA ASN A 168 -5.86 -11.43 -21.67
C ASN A 168 -5.83 -12.50 -22.77
N LEU A 169 -5.08 -12.30 -23.86
CA LEU A 169 -4.98 -13.30 -24.93
C LEU A 169 -4.25 -14.55 -24.41
N SER A 170 -3.08 -14.35 -23.78
CA SER A 170 -2.34 -15.44 -23.15
C SER A 170 -3.18 -16.14 -22.08
N PHE A 171 -3.88 -15.38 -21.22
CA PHE A 171 -4.75 -15.96 -20.19
C PHE A 171 -5.86 -16.84 -20.78
N TYR A 172 -6.57 -16.36 -21.81
CA TYR A 172 -7.63 -17.14 -22.47
C TYR A 172 -7.10 -18.35 -23.25
N GLN A 173 -5.89 -18.27 -23.80
CA GLN A 173 -5.22 -19.43 -24.40
C GLN A 173 -4.88 -20.49 -23.34
N GLN A 174 -4.34 -20.08 -22.19
CA GLN A 174 -4.02 -20.98 -21.08
C GLN A 174 -5.28 -21.62 -20.47
N LEU A 175 -6.41 -20.90 -20.45
CA LEU A 175 -7.71 -21.46 -20.09
C LEU A 175 -8.27 -22.45 -21.12
N GLY A 176 -7.73 -22.47 -22.34
CA GLY A 176 -8.17 -23.32 -23.44
C GLY A 176 -9.35 -22.78 -24.23
N LEU A 177 -9.64 -21.48 -24.11
CA LEU A 177 -10.75 -20.81 -24.81
C LEU A 177 -10.36 -20.33 -26.21
N ILE A 178 -9.06 -20.09 -26.40
CA ILE A 178 -8.48 -19.64 -27.67
C ILE A 178 -7.33 -20.60 -28.01
N PRO A 179 -7.19 -21.05 -29.28
CA PRO A 179 -6.05 -21.86 -29.69
C PRO A 179 -4.71 -21.13 -29.54
N THR A 180 -3.65 -21.87 -29.26
CA THR A 180 -2.27 -21.43 -29.48
C THR A 180 -1.91 -21.71 -30.94
N GLU A 181 -1.27 -20.78 -31.62
CA GLU A 181 -0.70 -21.03 -32.96
C GLU A 181 0.41 -22.09 -32.94
#